data_AF-A0A8T1GXB0-F1
#
_entry.id   AF-A0A8T1GXB0-F1
#
_cell.length_a   1.000
_cell.length_b   1.000
_cell.length_c   1.000
_cell.angle_alpha   90.00
_cell.angle_beta   90.00
_cell.angle_gamma   90.00
#
_symmetry.space_group_name_H-M   'P 1'
#
loop_
_entity.id
_entity.type
_entity.pdbx_description
1 polymer ?
#
loop_
_entity_poly.entity_id
_entity_poly.type
_entity_poly.pdbx_seq_one_letter_code
_entity_poly.pdbx_strand_id
1 'polypeptide(L)'
;MYRNTLNNIRNPGIYWIRLFMYFCLSFMVGTMYLSTNDDLTEEDLVPLLFYVQAFLVFMSVAVLPFFIEQRAVFARERANSSLSVVSYVCANFLATLPGIFLIAAMSTALVVLLAGLNAFEYFLLNLFLSLVVAESMMHVIGAAVPHYIIGIALGAGVFGMFMLCEGFMVPRDSIPDYWIWGYYLAFHSYSFESFVFKQFENETSDA
;
A
#
# COMPACT_ATOMS: atom_id res chain seq x y z
N MET A 1 0.01 13.24 21.76
CA MET A 1 1.12 12.94 20.84
C MET A 1 2.20 12.11 21.53
N TYR A 2 2.96 12.65 22.49
CA TYR A 2 4.08 11.95 23.16
C TYR A 2 3.75 10.55 23.71
N ARG A 3 2.63 10.37 24.43
CA ARG A 3 2.20 9.05 24.95
C ARG A 3 1.82 8.04 23.86
N ASN A 4 1.19 8.48 22.76
CA ASN A 4 0.84 7.59 21.65
C ASN A 4 2.09 7.14 20.90
N THR A 5 3.04 8.06 20.66
CA THR A 5 4.34 7.73 20.06
C THR A 5 5.13 6.77 20.95
N LEU A 6 5.16 7.00 22.27
CA LEU A 6 5.84 6.10 23.21
C LEU A 6 5.17 4.72 23.32
N ASN A 7 3.84 4.64 23.25
CA ASN A 7 3.12 3.36 23.28
C ASN A 7 3.27 2.58 21.96
N ASN A 8 3.36 3.29 20.82
CA ASN A 8 3.67 2.69 19.52
C ASN A 8 5.11 2.17 19.45
N ILE A 9 6.06 2.88 20.07
CA ILE A 9 7.46 2.44 20.22
C ILE A 9 7.58 1.29 21.24
N ARG A 10 6.71 1.24 22.26
CA ARG A 10 6.72 0.21 23.32
C ARG A 10 5.98 -1.09 22.99
N ASN A 11 5.10 -1.10 21.98
CA ASN A 11 4.55 -2.31 21.36
C ASN A 11 5.09 -2.50 19.93
N PRO A 12 6.42 -2.62 19.76
CA PRO A 12 7.05 -2.57 18.46
C PRO A 12 6.80 -3.85 17.63
N GLY A 13 6.29 -4.92 18.24
CA GLY A 13 6.16 -6.24 17.62
C GLY A 13 5.36 -6.24 16.31
N ILE A 14 4.21 -5.57 16.26
CA ILE A 14 3.35 -5.57 15.07
C ILE A 14 3.97 -4.76 13.93
N TYR A 15 4.55 -3.60 14.24
CA TYR A 15 5.23 -2.78 13.24
C TYR A 15 6.47 -3.50 12.66
N TRP A 16 7.26 -4.17 13.50
CA TRP A 16 8.38 -4.99 13.04
C TRP A 16 7.95 -6.21 12.22
N ILE A 17 6.86 -6.86 12.58
CA ILE A 17 6.31 -7.98 11.78
C ILE A 17 5.89 -7.48 10.41
N ARG A 18 5.21 -6.33 10.32
CA ARG A 18 4.88 -5.71 9.03
C ARG A 18 6.15 -5.42 8.24
N LEU A 19 7.12 -4.74 8.84
CA LEU A 19 8.40 -4.44 8.20
C LEU A 19 9.07 -5.69 7.64
N PHE A 20 9.17 -6.75 8.44
CA PHE A 20 9.79 -8.01 8.06
C PHE A 20 9.02 -8.69 6.92
N MET A 21 7.70 -8.69 6.96
CA MET A 21 6.85 -9.23 5.90
C MET A 21 7.05 -8.48 4.57
N TYR A 22 7.06 -7.13 4.60
CA TYR A 22 7.35 -6.32 3.42
C TYR A 22 8.76 -6.54 2.89
N PHE A 23 9.74 -6.71 3.78
CA PHE A 23 11.11 -7.07 3.42
C PHE A 23 11.15 -8.41 2.68
N CYS A 24 10.55 -9.48 3.23
CA CYS A 24 10.54 -10.80 2.60
C CYS A 24 9.86 -10.79 1.23
N LEU A 25 8.71 -10.12 1.09
CA LEU A 25 7.99 -10.05 -0.17
C LEU A 25 8.77 -9.24 -1.22
N SER A 26 9.30 -8.08 -0.86
CA SER A 26 10.07 -7.24 -1.78
C SER A 26 11.39 -7.90 -2.18
N PHE A 27 12.03 -8.60 -1.24
CA PHE A 27 13.23 -9.37 -1.52
C PHE A 27 12.94 -10.52 -2.48
N MET A 28 11.88 -11.30 -2.24
CA MET A 28 11.47 -12.39 -3.12
C MET A 28 11.23 -11.89 -4.55
N VAL A 29 10.44 -10.82 -4.68
CA VAL A 29 10.13 -10.21 -5.98
C VAL A 29 11.38 -9.69 -6.67
N GLY A 30 12.22 -8.93 -5.97
CA GLY A 30 13.47 -8.43 -6.54
C GLY A 30 14.41 -9.56 -6.99
N THR A 31 14.47 -10.67 -6.25
CA THR A 31 15.27 -11.84 -6.66
C THR A 31 14.67 -12.63 -7.83
N MET A 32 13.35 -12.60 -8.03
CA MET A 32 12.70 -13.26 -9.17
C MET A 32 12.95 -12.51 -10.48
N TYR A 33 12.95 -11.18 -10.42
CA TYR A 33 13.14 -10.30 -11.57
C TYR A 33 14.55 -9.70 -11.59
N LEU A 34 15.58 -10.50 -11.33
CA LEU A 34 16.96 -10.00 -11.31
C LEU A 34 17.35 -9.44 -12.68
N SER A 35 17.96 -8.25 -12.68
CA SER A 35 18.45 -7.60 -13.90
C SER A 35 19.56 -8.36 -14.63
N THR A 36 20.21 -9.32 -13.97
CA THR A 36 21.21 -10.22 -14.58
C THR A 36 20.57 -11.39 -15.35
N ASN A 37 19.25 -11.53 -15.34
CA ASN A 37 18.57 -12.60 -16.05
C ASN A 37 18.25 -12.19 -17.49
N ASP A 38 19.08 -12.64 -18.43
CA ASP A 38 18.96 -12.34 -19.86
C ASP A 38 17.70 -12.96 -20.53
N ASP A 39 17.00 -13.87 -19.84
CA ASP A 39 15.76 -14.46 -20.33
C ASP A 39 14.52 -13.57 -20.10
N LEU A 40 14.65 -12.48 -19.31
CA LEU A 40 13.54 -11.57 -19.01
C LEU A 40 13.45 -10.47 -20.06
N THR A 41 12.26 -10.31 -20.63
CA THR A 41 11.94 -9.21 -21.55
C THR A 41 11.33 -8.02 -20.81
N GLU A 42 11.30 -6.85 -21.44
CA GLU A 42 10.71 -5.67 -20.82
C GLU A 42 9.20 -5.82 -20.56
N GLU A 43 8.51 -6.63 -21.38
CA GLU A 43 7.09 -6.98 -21.16
C GLU A 43 6.89 -7.77 -19.85
N ASP A 44 7.88 -8.55 -19.42
CA ASP A 44 7.85 -9.31 -18.17
C ASP A 44 7.96 -8.41 -16.93
N LEU A 45 8.40 -7.15 -17.08
CA LEU A 45 8.41 -6.17 -16.00
C LEU A 45 7.01 -5.65 -15.65
N VAL A 46 6.04 -5.74 -16.57
CA VAL A 46 4.66 -5.28 -16.32
C VAL A 46 3.99 -6.08 -15.19
N PRO A 47 4.03 -7.44 -15.19
CA PRO A 47 3.60 -8.24 -14.03
C PRO A 47 4.31 -7.90 -12.72
N LEU A 48 5.59 -7.54 -12.75
CA LEU A 48 6.35 -7.10 -11.58
C LEU A 48 5.77 -5.80 -11.00
N LEU A 49 5.55 -4.79 -11.85
CA LEU A 49 4.96 -3.51 -11.45
C LEU A 49 3.55 -3.70 -10.90
N PHE A 50 2.76 -4.59 -11.51
CA PHE A 50 1.45 -4.97 -11.00
C PHE A 50 1.56 -5.63 -9.63
N TYR A 51 2.47 -6.58 -9.43
CA TYR A 51 2.63 -7.23 -8.12
C TYR A 51 3.00 -6.22 -7.02
N VAL A 52 3.90 -5.28 -7.31
CA VAL A 52 4.27 -4.22 -6.37
C VAL A 52 3.08 -3.33 -6.05
N GLN A 53 2.33 -2.88 -7.04
CA GLN A 53 1.21 -1.99 -6.77
C GLN A 53 0.00 -2.71 -6.17
N ALA A 54 -0.40 -3.85 -6.71
CA ALA A 54 -1.53 -4.62 -6.23
C ALA A 54 -1.22 -5.26 -4.86
N PHE A 55 -0.22 -6.14 -4.82
CA PHE A 55 -0.05 -7.07 -3.71
C PHE A 55 0.65 -6.44 -2.51
N LEU A 56 1.73 -5.67 -2.70
CA LEU A 56 2.40 -5.03 -1.55
C LEU A 56 1.45 -4.00 -0.89
N VAL A 57 0.66 -3.27 -1.68
CA VAL A 57 -0.31 -2.31 -1.13
C VAL A 57 -1.47 -3.02 -0.42
N PHE A 58 -1.95 -4.15 -0.95
CA PHE A 58 -2.96 -5.00 -0.29
C PHE A 58 -2.54 -5.46 1.10
N MET A 59 -1.24 -5.69 1.33
CA MET A 59 -0.75 -6.07 2.67
C MET A 59 -1.02 -5.02 3.75
N SER A 60 -1.45 -3.80 3.39
CA SER A 60 -1.93 -2.78 4.33
C SER A 60 -3.13 -3.27 5.17
N VAL A 61 -3.86 -4.30 4.73
CA VAL A 61 -4.96 -4.93 5.51
C VAL A 61 -4.51 -5.38 6.90
N ALA A 62 -3.23 -5.72 7.07
CA ALA A 62 -2.64 -6.12 8.35
C ALA A 62 -2.71 -5.03 9.43
N VAL A 63 -2.92 -3.76 9.07
CA VAL A 63 -3.04 -2.66 10.05
C VAL A 63 -4.39 -2.65 10.78
N LEU A 64 -5.42 -3.28 10.22
CA LEU A 64 -6.79 -3.14 10.69
C LEU A 64 -7.03 -3.67 12.12
N PRO A 65 -6.54 -4.86 12.52
CA PRO A 65 -6.75 -5.37 13.89
C PRO A 65 -6.18 -4.43 14.95
N PHE A 66 -4.99 -3.90 14.68
CA PHE A 66 -4.32 -2.95 15.55
C PHE A 66 -5.10 -1.64 15.67
N PHE A 67 -5.63 -1.12 14.56
CA PHE A 67 -6.47 0.07 14.59
C PHE A 67 -7.74 -0.12 15.42
N ILE A 68 -8.39 -1.28 15.33
CA ILE A 68 -9.59 -1.58 16.12
C ILE A 68 -9.26 -1.66 17.62
N GLU A 69 -8.13 -2.25 17.99
CA GLU A 69 -7.66 -2.28 19.38
C GLU A 69 -7.39 -0.86 19.91
N GLN A 70 -6.67 -0.03 19.15
CA GLN A 70 -6.42 1.38 19.51
C GLN A 70 -7.71 2.18 19.65
N ARG A 71 -8.67 1.97 18.74
CA ARG A 71 -9.99 2.61 18.79
C ARG A 71 -10.75 2.25 20.07
N ALA A 72 -10.71 0.99 20.50
CA ALA A 72 -11.38 0.56 21.73
C ALA A 72 -10.79 1.26 22.97
N VAL A 73 -9.46 1.43 23.02
CA VAL A 73 -8.78 2.20 24.08
C VAL A 73 -9.17 3.67 24.01
N PHE A 74 -9.14 4.28 22.83
CA PHE A 74 -9.52 5.69 22.63
C PHE A 74 -10.97 5.97 23.05
N ALA A 75 -11.91 5.07 22.74
CA ALA A 75 -13.31 5.21 23.14
C ALA A 75 -13.46 5.26 24.68
N ARG A 76 -12.67 4.47 25.41
CA ARG A 76 -12.64 4.49 26.88
C ARG A 76 -12.01 5.77 27.43
N GLU A 77 -10.92 6.26 26.84
CA GLU A 77 -10.27 7.51 27.27
C GLU A 77 -11.14 8.74 27.00
N ARG A 78 -11.89 8.75 25.89
CA ARG A 78 -12.87 9.80 25.55
C ARG A 78 -14.05 9.82 26.53
N ALA A 79 -14.48 8.67 27.05
CA ALA A 79 -15.53 8.63 28.05
C ALA A 79 -15.09 9.32 29.37
N ASN A 80 -13.79 9.32 29.66
CA ASN A 80 -13.22 9.90 30.89
C ASN A 80 -12.61 11.31 30.68
N SER A 81 -12.44 11.77 29.44
CA SER A 81 -11.83 13.06 29.11
C SER A 81 -12.40 13.66 27.83
N SER A 82 -12.55 14.98 27.75
CA SER A 82 -13.01 15.67 26.53
C SER A 82 -11.90 15.74 25.47
N LEU A 83 -11.52 14.60 24.89
CA LEU A 83 -10.60 14.54 23.76
C LEU A 83 -11.32 14.85 22.44
N SER A 84 -10.74 15.72 21.61
CA SER A 84 -11.24 15.95 20.24
C SER A 84 -10.87 14.78 19.33
N VAL A 85 -11.85 14.25 18.57
CA VAL A 85 -11.62 13.14 17.60
C VAL A 85 -10.66 13.58 16.51
N VAL A 86 -10.88 14.79 15.97
CA VAL A 86 -10.12 15.30 14.83
C VAL A 86 -8.64 15.43 15.19
N SER A 87 -8.33 15.98 16.37
CA SER A 87 -6.95 16.09 16.84
C SER A 87 -6.28 14.73 17.03
N TYR A 88 -7.01 13.73 17.52
CA TYR A 88 -6.49 12.37 17.67
C TYR A 88 -6.20 11.70 16.31
N VAL A 89 -7.14 11.80 15.36
CA VAL A 89 -6.99 11.19 14.03
C VAL A 89 -5.83 11.84 13.27
N CYS A 90 -5.75 13.18 13.24
CA CYS A 90 -4.64 13.88 12.58
C CYS A 90 -3.29 13.55 13.23
N ALA A 91 -3.24 13.47 14.57
CA ALA A 91 -2.02 13.10 15.27
C ALA A 91 -1.60 11.65 15.02
N ASN A 92 -2.55 10.72 14.88
CA ASN A 92 -2.26 9.32 14.56
C ASN A 92 -1.76 9.21 13.11
N PHE A 93 -2.45 9.84 12.16
CA PHE A 93 -2.04 9.90 10.76
C PHE A 93 -0.61 10.43 10.59
N LEU A 94 -0.27 11.57 11.22
CA LEU A 94 1.09 12.11 11.16
C LEU A 94 2.13 11.20 11.83
N ALA A 95 1.72 10.41 12.83
CA ALA A 95 2.61 9.48 13.51
C ALA A 95 2.87 8.18 12.71
N THR A 96 1.98 7.80 11.79
CA THR A 96 2.16 6.61 10.95
C THR A 96 2.99 6.90 9.69
N LEU A 97 2.98 8.13 9.17
CA LEU A 97 3.71 8.51 7.95
C LEU A 97 5.20 8.10 7.94
N PRO A 98 6.01 8.33 9.00
CA PRO A 98 7.41 7.93 8.98
C PRO A 98 7.60 6.42 8.84
N GLY A 99 6.65 5.65 9.39
CA GLY A 99 6.70 4.19 9.31
C GLY A 99 6.34 3.67 7.91
N ILE A 100 5.29 4.25 7.31
CA ILE A 100 4.90 3.95 5.93
C ILE A 100 6.04 4.32 4.97
N PHE A 101 6.69 5.46 5.19
CA PHE A 101 7.84 5.90 4.39
C PHE A 101 9.00 4.90 4.47
N LEU A 102 9.30 4.39 5.67
CA LEU A 102 10.38 3.40 5.85
C LEU A 102 10.06 2.09 5.12
N ILE A 103 8.81 1.61 5.19
CA ILE A 103 8.34 0.43 4.44
C ILE A 103 8.47 0.67 2.93
N ALA A 104 8.01 1.82 2.44
CA ALA A 104 8.08 2.19 1.03
C ALA A 104 9.53 2.29 0.53
N ALA A 105 10.40 2.96 1.28
CA ALA A 105 11.82 3.15 0.95
C ALA A 105 12.56 1.82 0.88
N MET A 106 12.36 0.95 1.86
CA MET A 106 12.96 -0.38 1.88
C MET A 106 12.44 -1.26 0.72
N SER A 107 11.13 -1.26 0.48
CA SER A 107 10.54 -2.08 -0.60
C SER A 107 11.02 -1.59 -1.98
N THR A 108 11.06 -0.27 -2.17
CA THR A 108 11.60 0.36 -3.38
C THR A 108 13.08 0.03 -3.59
N ALA A 109 13.90 0.13 -2.54
CA ALA A 109 15.32 -0.22 -2.62
C ALA A 109 15.54 -1.67 -3.04
N LEU A 110 14.78 -2.61 -2.48
CA LEU A 110 14.91 -4.01 -2.86
C LEU A 110 14.46 -4.27 -4.29
N VAL A 111 13.30 -3.75 -4.70
CA VAL A 111 12.76 -4.03 -6.04
C VAL A 111 13.55 -3.30 -7.13
N VAL A 112 13.77 -1.99 -6.99
CA VAL A 112 14.42 -1.18 -8.03
C VAL A 112 15.88 -1.57 -8.22
N LEU A 113 16.63 -1.82 -7.15
CA LEU A 113 18.05 -2.18 -7.27
C LEU A 113 18.25 -3.60 -7.81
N LEU A 114 17.39 -4.55 -7.44
CA LEU A 114 17.52 -5.94 -7.91
C LEU A 114 16.99 -6.11 -9.33
N ALA A 115 15.87 -5.44 -9.67
CA ALA A 115 15.27 -5.50 -10.99
C ALA A 115 15.86 -4.50 -12.00
N GLY A 116 16.71 -3.57 -11.55
CA GLY A 116 17.32 -2.57 -12.43
C GLY A 116 16.32 -1.58 -13.03
N LEU A 117 15.22 -1.29 -12.31
CA LEU A 117 14.19 -0.38 -12.77
C LEU A 117 14.70 1.06 -12.85
N ASN A 118 14.12 1.84 -13.77
CA ASN A 118 14.45 3.25 -13.94
C ASN A 118 13.70 4.12 -12.92
N ALA A 119 14.24 5.31 -12.59
CA ALA A 119 13.57 6.35 -11.79
C ALA A 119 13.16 5.96 -10.34
N PHE A 120 14.15 5.64 -9.49
CA PHE A 120 13.98 5.32 -8.06
C PHE A 120 13.10 6.31 -7.28
N GLU A 121 13.27 7.61 -7.50
CA GLU A 121 12.57 8.66 -6.76
C GLU A 121 11.06 8.71 -7.04
N TYR A 122 10.68 8.52 -8.32
CA TYR A 122 9.28 8.45 -8.72
C TYR A 122 8.64 7.16 -8.22
N PHE A 123 9.37 6.05 -8.29
CA PHE A 123 8.90 4.77 -7.77
C PHE A 123 8.61 4.85 -6.27
N LEU A 124 9.55 5.44 -5.52
CA LEU A 124 9.42 5.64 -4.07
C LEU A 124 8.20 6.50 -3.73
N LEU A 125 8.05 7.64 -4.41
CA LEU A 125 6.96 8.57 -4.16
C LEU A 125 5.60 7.92 -4.47
N ASN A 126 5.49 7.23 -5.60
CA ASN A 126 4.27 6.56 -6.03
C ASN A 126 3.88 5.44 -5.05
N LEU A 127 4.82 4.57 -4.68
CA LEU A 127 4.58 3.48 -3.72
C LEU A 127 4.22 4.04 -2.33
N PHE A 128 4.90 5.08 -1.88
CA PHE A 128 4.60 5.75 -0.61
C PHE A 128 3.18 6.30 -0.58
N LEU A 129 2.76 7.03 -1.62
CA LEU A 129 1.41 7.58 -1.70
C LEU A 129 0.35 6.48 -1.75
N SER A 130 0.58 5.42 -2.52
CA SER A 130 -0.29 4.26 -2.58
C SER A 130 -0.48 3.58 -1.23
N LEU A 131 0.61 3.38 -0.46
CA LEU A 131 0.52 2.82 0.89
C LEU A 131 -0.23 3.76 1.86
N VAL A 132 -0.02 5.07 1.77
CA VAL A 132 -0.75 6.06 2.59
C VAL A 132 -2.25 6.02 2.30
N VAL A 133 -2.65 5.95 1.03
CA VAL A 133 -4.06 5.85 0.63
C VAL A 133 -4.66 4.52 1.09
N ALA A 134 -3.93 3.42 0.93
CA ALA A 134 -4.37 2.09 1.36
C ALA A 134 -4.58 1.99 2.86
N GLU A 135 -3.63 2.47 3.67
CA GLU A 135 -3.80 2.52 5.13
C GLU A 135 -4.97 3.42 5.53
N SER A 136 -5.12 4.58 4.89
CA SER A 136 -6.24 5.49 5.14
C SER A 136 -7.58 4.83 4.85
N MET A 137 -7.69 4.08 3.75
CA MET A 137 -8.89 3.31 3.43
C MET A 137 -9.16 2.24 4.50
N MET A 138 -8.13 1.53 4.97
CA MET A 138 -8.28 0.55 6.04
C MET A 138 -8.69 1.19 7.37
N HIS A 139 -8.27 2.41 7.67
CA HIS A 139 -8.75 3.18 8.82
C HIS A 139 -10.24 3.53 8.69
N VAL A 140 -10.71 3.92 7.50
CA VAL A 140 -12.13 4.17 7.25
C VAL A 140 -12.96 2.90 7.43
N ILE A 141 -12.53 1.79 6.85
CA ILE A 141 -13.20 0.48 7.01
C ILE A 141 -13.21 0.07 8.49
N GLY A 142 -12.05 0.17 9.17
CA GLY A 142 -11.90 -0.13 10.59
C GLY A 142 -12.76 0.73 11.51
N ALA A 143 -13.10 1.95 11.08
CA ALA A 143 -13.99 2.84 11.83
C ALA A 143 -15.46 2.42 11.69
N ALA A 144 -15.84 1.89 10.52
CA ALA A 144 -17.20 1.44 10.22
C ALA A 144 -17.53 0.08 10.84
N VAL A 145 -16.55 -0.81 10.99
CA VAL A 145 -16.79 -2.17 11.49
C VAL A 145 -16.60 -2.30 13.01
N PRO A 146 -17.35 -3.18 13.69
CA PRO A 146 -17.17 -3.47 15.10
C PRO A 146 -16.15 -4.59 15.35
N HIS A 147 -15.85 -5.44 14.36
CA HIS A 147 -15.04 -6.65 14.52
C HIS A 147 -13.95 -6.73 13.45
N TYR A 148 -12.72 -7.11 13.85
CA TYR A 148 -11.57 -7.13 12.95
C TYR A 148 -11.67 -8.15 11.82
N ILE A 149 -12.25 -9.34 12.06
CA ILE A 149 -12.48 -10.34 11.01
C ILE A 149 -13.33 -9.77 9.86
N ILE A 150 -14.42 -9.08 10.18
CA ILE A 150 -15.30 -8.44 9.18
C ILE A 150 -14.53 -7.34 8.44
N GLY A 151 -13.76 -6.53 9.17
CA GLY A 151 -12.93 -5.49 8.58
C GLY A 151 -11.87 -6.02 7.62
N ILE A 152 -11.17 -7.11 7.99
CA ILE A 152 -10.20 -7.76 7.12
C ILE A 152 -10.88 -8.31 5.87
N ALA A 153 -12.03 -8.98 6.02
CA ALA A 153 -12.78 -9.52 4.88
C ALA A 153 -13.26 -8.43 3.92
N LEU A 154 -13.77 -7.31 4.44
CA LEU A 154 -14.19 -6.17 3.63
C LEU A 154 -12.99 -5.48 2.95
N GLY A 155 -11.91 -5.23 3.69
CA GLY A 155 -10.70 -4.64 3.13
C GLY A 155 -10.11 -5.50 2.03
N ALA A 156 -9.97 -6.80 2.26
CA ALA A 156 -9.47 -7.75 1.27
C ALA A 156 -10.40 -7.85 0.06
N GLY A 157 -11.72 -7.81 0.26
CA GLY A 157 -12.70 -7.78 -0.83
C GLY A 157 -12.58 -6.51 -1.67
N VAL A 158 -12.46 -5.33 -1.05
CA VAL A 158 -12.32 -4.05 -1.75
C VAL A 158 -11.01 -4.00 -2.53
N PHE A 159 -9.88 -4.36 -1.90
CA PHE A 159 -8.60 -4.40 -2.61
C PHE A 159 -8.61 -5.44 -3.74
N GLY A 160 -9.18 -6.63 -3.52
CA GLY A 160 -9.31 -7.65 -4.56
C GLY A 160 -10.14 -7.18 -5.77
N MET A 161 -11.22 -6.42 -5.52
CA MET A 161 -11.98 -5.77 -6.60
C MET A 161 -11.12 -4.73 -7.34
N PHE A 162 -10.32 -3.95 -6.62
CA PHE A 162 -9.44 -2.95 -7.24
C PHE A 162 -8.32 -3.57 -8.07
N MET A 163 -7.72 -4.68 -7.63
CA MET A 163 -6.71 -5.40 -8.41
C MET A 163 -7.26 -5.87 -9.76
N LEU A 164 -8.52 -6.32 -9.80
CA LEU A 164 -9.15 -6.76 -11.05
C LEU A 164 -9.38 -5.59 -12.01
N CYS A 165 -9.74 -4.42 -11.49
CA CYS A 165 -10.02 -3.21 -12.24
C CYS A 165 -8.79 -2.31 -12.46
N GLU A 166 -7.58 -2.77 -12.11
CA GLU A 166 -6.34 -1.98 -12.14
C GLU A 166 -5.81 -1.69 -13.55
N GLY A 167 -6.38 -2.34 -14.58
CA GLY A 167 -6.01 -2.17 -15.99
C GLY A 167 -5.02 -3.21 -16.51
N PHE A 168 -4.33 -3.93 -15.63
CA PHE A 168 -3.43 -5.04 -15.99
C PHE A 168 -4.20 -6.34 -16.33
N MET A 169 -5.08 -6.80 -15.43
CA MET A 169 -5.82 -8.06 -15.65
C MET A 169 -6.87 -7.94 -16.76
N VAL A 170 -7.53 -6.77 -16.83
CA VAL A 170 -8.49 -6.43 -17.88
C VAL A 170 -8.14 -5.02 -18.36
N PRO A 171 -7.81 -4.84 -19.65
CA PRO A 171 -7.59 -3.51 -20.21
C PRO A 171 -8.83 -2.64 -20.05
N ARG A 172 -8.63 -1.34 -19.78
CA ARG A 172 -9.72 -0.38 -19.52
C ARG A 172 -10.86 -0.44 -20.54
N ASP A 173 -10.53 -0.51 -21.82
CA ASP A 173 -11.52 -0.51 -22.92
C ASP A 173 -12.33 -1.80 -23.01
N SER A 174 -11.86 -2.88 -22.38
CA SER A 174 -12.55 -4.17 -22.30
C SER A 174 -13.36 -4.35 -21.02
N ILE A 175 -13.31 -3.38 -20.09
CA ILE A 175 -14.11 -3.41 -18.86
C ILE A 175 -15.57 -3.10 -19.22
N PRO A 176 -16.53 -3.96 -18.86
CA PRO A 176 -17.94 -3.69 -19.12
C PRO A 176 -18.42 -2.39 -18.46
N ASP A 177 -19.32 -1.65 -19.12
CA ASP A 177 -19.83 -0.34 -18.68
C ASP A 177 -20.37 -0.34 -17.23
N TYR A 178 -20.89 -1.47 -16.76
CA TYR A 178 -21.41 -1.60 -15.40
C TYR A 178 -20.32 -1.74 -14.31
N TRP A 179 -19.08 -2.06 -14.67
CA TRP A 179 -17.93 -2.19 -13.75
C TRP A 179 -16.88 -1.09 -13.92
N ILE A 180 -16.97 -0.24 -14.96
CA ILE A 180 -15.98 0.80 -15.24
C ILE A 180 -15.79 1.80 -14.08
N TRP A 181 -16.81 1.99 -13.24
CA TRP A 181 -16.71 2.82 -12.04
C TRP A 181 -15.61 2.33 -11.08
N GLY A 182 -15.34 1.02 -11.05
CA GLY A 182 -14.28 0.43 -10.24
C GLY A 182 -12.89 0.89 -10.68
N TYR A 183 -12.67 1.03 -11.99
CA TYR A 183 -11.42 1.56 -12.55
C TYR A 183 -11.17 3.00 -12.11
N TYR A 184 -12.20 3.85 -12.12
CA TYR A 184 -12.07 5.26 -11.71
C TYR A 184 -11.95 5.44 -10.20
N LEU A 185 -12.51 4.52 -9.41
CA LEU A 185 -12.44 4.59 -7.94
C LEU A 185 -11.13 3.99 -7.40
N ALA A 186 -10.57 3.00 -8.09
CA ALA A 186 -9.36 2.31 -7.69
C ALA A 186 -8.15 3.24 -7.84
N PHE A 187 -7.59 3.67 -6.70
CA PHE A 187 -6.31 4.40 -6.70
C PHE A 187 -5.15 3.54 -7.28
N HIS A 188 -5.33 2.21 -7.26
CA HIS A 188 -4.44 1.24 -7.89
C HIS A 188 -4.21 1.51 -9.37
N SER A 189 -5.27 1.78 -10.14
CA SER A 189 -5.17 1.99 -11.60
C SER A 189 -4.25 3.18 -11.93
N TYR A 190 -4.41 4.29 -11.23
CA TYR A 190 -3.59 5.49 -11.43
C TYR A 190 -2.13 5.28 -11.05
N SER A 191 -1.89 4.56 -9.95
CA SER A 191 -0.52 4.29 -9.49
C SER A 191 0.19 3.27 -10.39
N PHE A 192 -0.52 2.25 -10.87
CA PHE A 192 0.00 1.29 -11.84
C PHE A 192 0.32 1.95 -13.18
N GLU A 193 -0.60 2.77 -13.71
CA GLU A 193 -0.36 3.56 -14.93
C GLU A 193 0.88 4.46 -14.78
N SER A 194 1.07 5.06 -13.60
CA SER A 194 2.26 5.87 -13.31
C SER A 194 3.56 5.05 -13.30
N PHE A 195 3.53 3.82 -12.76
CA PHE A 195 4.68 2.92 -12.80
C PHE A 195 5.04 2.52 -14.23
N VAL A 196 4.05 2.11 -15.02
CA VAL A 196 4.24 1.71 -16.42
C VAL A 196 4.76 2.90 -17.23
N PHE A 197 4.10 4.06 -17.14
CA PHE A 197 4.52 5.26 -17.88
C PHE A 197 5.98 5.62 -17.62
N LYS A 198 6.41 5.63 -16.35
CA LYS A 198 7.79 5.98 -16.00
C LYS A 198 8.83 4.93 -16.35
N GLN A 199 8.45 3.65 -16.39
CA GLN A 199 9.37 2.61 -16.80
C GLN A 199 9.65 2.66 -18.31
N PHE A 200 8.62 2.95 -19.13
CA PHE A 200 8.70 2.93 -20.59
C PHE A 200 8.86 4.32 -21.26
N GLU A 201 8.97 5.41 -20.47
CA GLU A 201 9.07 6.79 -20.97
C GLU A 201 10.24 6.98 -21.97
N ASN A 202 11.37 6.30 -21.72
CA ASN A 202 12.57 6.43 -22.56
C ASN A 202 12.44 5.73 -23.92
N GLU A 203 11.65 4.66 -24.04
CA GLU A 203 11.45 3.98 -25.33
C GLU A 203 10.64 4.82 -26.31
N THR A 204 9.64 5.56 -25.79
CA THR A 204 8.81 6.46 -26.60
C THR A 204 9.53 7.73 -27.10
N SER A 205 10.66 8.11 -26.50
CA SER A 205 11.41 9.30 -26.93
C SER A 205 12.40 9.02 -28.06
N ASP A 206 12.72 7.75 -28.32
CA ASP A 206 13.66 7.30 -29.36
C ASP A 206 12.97 6.73 -30.62
N ALA A 207 11.63 6.79 -30.69
CA ALA A 207 10.79 6.41 -31.84
C ALA A 207 10.14 7.63 -32.51
#